data_AF-A0A6G0Q3F3-F1
#
_entry.id   AF-A0A6G0Q3F3-F1
#
_cell.length_a   1.000
_cell.length_b   1.000
_cell.length_c   1.000
_cell.angle_alpha   90.00
_cell.angle_beta   90.00
_cell.angle_gamma   90.00
#
_symmetry.space_group_name_H-M   'P 1'
#
loop_
_entity.id
_entity.type
_entity.pdbx_description
1 polymer ?
#
loop_
_entity_poly.entity_id
_entity_poly.type
_entity_poly.pdbx_seq_one_letter_code
_entity_poly.pdbx_strand_id
1 'polypeptide(L)'
;MHTKAELLQMDVDQDFLVPSAERLAVIQQEAIDAMLEASSGPRPCCVCELDWPEKDILCQDLTAKSIKDMKRCLIVALPPEFPEFIIKQYDASAMDVRLKGLMLLPLAVFKEHCVVKVNICKRCNNHISRNVSTPPSAAIANGNYIGHLPTPFQTMTRTDEQAISLVLPSVSLSVVTGGLCRTIKSHHYIVRNRDGPIVEMLPRDLSHRVRVTMVGSMTPLQTAA
;
A
#
# COMPACT_ATOMS: atom_id res chain seq x y z
N MET A 1 37.75 27.03 -21.58
CA MET A 1 38.87 26.07 -21.63
C MET A 1 39.73 26.39 -20.43
N HIS A 2 39.81 25.48 -19.46
CA HIS A 2 40.40 25.80 -18.16
C HIS A 2 41.90 26.05 -18.25
N THR A 3 42.40 26.98 -17.43
CA THR A 3 43.85 27.22 -17.35
C THR A 3 44.54 26.08 -16.60
N LYS A 4 45.85 25.91 -16.83
CA LYS A 4 46.64 24.88 -16.12
C LYS A 4 46.63 25.09 -14.59
N ALA A 5 46.49 26.34 -14.14
CA ALA A 5 46.36 26.67 -12.72
C ALA A 5 44.99 26.27 -12.14
N GLU A 6 43.89 26.55 -12.85
CA GLU A 6 42.55 26.06 -12.48
C GLU A 6 42.51 24.54 -12.37
N LEU A 7 43.07 23.83 -13.34
CA LEU A 7 43.10 22.36 -13.32
C LEU A 7 43.91 21.80 -12.14
N LEU A 8 45.04 22.42 -11.79
CA LEU A 8 45.84 22.03 -10.62
C LEU A 8 45.16 22.36 -9.29
N GLN A 9 44.44 23.48 -9.20
CA GLN A 9 43.66 23.80 -8.00
C GLN A 9 42.48 22.82 -7.85
N MET A 10 41.79 22.49 -8.95
CA MET A 10 40.74 21.47 -8.95
C MET A 10 41.28 20.10 -8.56
N ASP A 11 42.48 19.71 -8.99
CA ASP A 11 43.14 18.44 -8.61
C ASP A 11 43.35 18.37 -7.08
N VAL A 12 43.79 19.47 -6.46
CA VAL A 12 43.96 19.60 -5.00
C VAL A 12 42.62 19.67 -4.25
N ASP A 13 41.63 20.41 -4.77
CA ASP A 13 40.30 20.56 -4.16
C ASP A 13 39.42 19.30 -4.32
N GLN A 14 39.76 18.42 -5.26
CA GLN A 14 39.11 17.12 -5.50
C GLN A 14 39.94 15.94 -4.97
N ASP A 15 41.14 16.16 -4.41
CA ASP A 15 42.04 15.07 -4.02
C ASP A 15 41.37 14.14 -3.01
N PHE A 16 41.55 12.83 -3.23
CA PHE A 16 40.82 11.82 -2.48
C PHE A 16 41.47 11.64 -1.11
N LEU A 17 41.04 12.46 -0.15
CA LEU A 17 41.44 12.40 1.26
C LEU A 17 41.11 11.03 1.85
N VAL A 18 42.05 10.09 1.73
CA VAL A 18 42.00 8.75 2.32
C VAL A 18 41.81 8.92 3.84
N PRO A 19 40.68 8.50 4.43
CA PRO A 19 40.43 8.75 5.83
C PRO A 19 41.45 7.98 6.70
N SER A 20 41.81 8.56 7.85
CA SER A 20 42.67 7.87 8.83
C SER A 20 42.03 6.55 9.28
N ALA A 21 42.83 5.59 9.78
CA ALA A 21 42.30 4.32 10.29
C ALA A 21 41.20 4.52 11.35
N GLU A 22 41.32 5.57 12.18
CA GLU A 22 40.32 5.99 13.14
C GLU A 22 39.03 6.47 12.47
N ARG A 23 39.12 7.35 11.46
CA ARG A 23 37.92 7.82 10.75
C ARG A 23 37.29 6.72 9.87
N LEU A 24 38.09 5.78 9.33
CA LEU A 24 37.59 4.58 8.65
C LEU A 24 36.77 3.71 9.60
N ALA A 25 37.24 3.46 10.82
CA ALA A 25 36.50 2.70 11.83
C ALA A 25 35.17 3.39 12.20
N VAL A 26 35.16 4.72 12.36
CA VAL A 26 33.93 5.48 12.61
C VAL A 26 32.99 5.43 11.41
N ILE A 27 33.47 5.60 10.17
CA ILE A 27 32.65 5.47 8.94
C ILE A 27 32.08 4.06 8.80
N GLN A 28 32.84 3.02 9.16
CA GLN A 28 32.36 1.64 9.16
C GLN A 28 31.23 1.44 10.18
N GLN A 29 31.34 2.00 11.39
CA GLN A 29 30.26 1.93 12.37
C GLN A 29 29.02 2.75 11.94
N GLU A 30 29.22 3.99 11.47
CA GLU A 30 28.16 4.84 10.89
C GLU A 30 27.41 4.10 9.76
N ALA A 31 28.12 3.38 8.90
CA ALA A 31 27.54 2.58 7.82
C ALA A 31 26.86 1.30 8.30
N ILE A 32 27.42 0.58 9.29
CA ILE A 32 26.79 -0.60 9.91
C ILE A 32 25.48 -0.21 10.59
N ASP A 33 25.48 0.85 11.38
CA ASP A 33 24.29 1.33 12.10
C ASP A 33 23.21 1.80 11.11
N ALA A 34 23.58 2.57 10.08
CA ALA A 34 22.65 2.98 9.02
C ALA A 34 22.13 1.80 8.19
N MET A 35 22.94 0.76 7.95
CA MET A 35 22.48 -0.48 7.29
C MET A 35 21.57 -1.31 8.19
N LEU A 36 21.80 -1.32 9.51
CA LEU A 36 20.92 -1.98 10.48
C LEU A 36 19.57 -1.25 10.57
N GLU A 37 19.56 0.08 10.69
CA GLU A 37 18.33 0.90 10.64
C GLU A 37 17.59 0.74 9.29
N ALA A 38 18.30 0.65 8.17
CA ALA A 38 17.69 0.37 6.87
C ALA A 38 17.19 -1.08 6.72
N SER A 39 17.77 -2.04 7.47
CA SER A 39 17.30 -3.43 7.54
C SER A 39 16.09 -3.62 8.46
N SER A 40 15.85 -2.68 9.39
CA SER A 40 14.60 -2.54 10.14
C SER A 40 13.45 -2.14 9.20
N GLY A 41 12.97 -3.12 8.45
CA GLY A 41 11.79 -2.97 7.59
C GLY A 41 10.59 -2.40 8.35
N PRO A 42 9.70 -1.65 7.66
CA PRO A 42 8.57 -1.01 8.30
C PRO A 42 7.66 -2.07 8.95
N ARG A 43 7.04 -1.70 10.07
CA ARG A 43 6.23 -2.61 10.88
C ARG A 43 4.74 -2.27 10.78
N PRO A 44 3.85 -3.26 10.67
CA PRO A 44 2.42 -3.01 10.55
C PRO A 44 1.81 -2.60 11.89
N CYS A 45 0.80 -1.73 11.82
CA CYS A 45 0.04 -1.27 12.99
C CYS A 45 -1.14 -2.22 13.29
N CYS A 46 -1.23 -2.73 14.52
CA CYS A 46 -2.30 -3.66 14.92
C CYS A 46 -3.73 -3.12 14.76
N VAL A 47 -3.91 -1.79 14.70
CA VAL A 47 -5.23 -1.15 14.65
C VAL A 47 -5.66 -0.76 13.24
N CYS A 48 -4.71 -0.42 12.35
CA CYS A 48 -5.02 0.09 11.00
C CYS A 48 -4.36 -0.68 9.85
N GLU A 49 -3.67 -1.79 10.14
CA GLU A 49 -2.99 -2.70 9.18
C GLU A 49 -1.83 -2.09 8.38
N LEU A 50 -1.82 -0.78 8.14
CA LEU A 50 -0.77 -0.03 7.46
C LEU A 50 0.61 -0.23 8.11
N ASP A 51 1.63 -0.37 7.26
CA ASP A 51 3.05 -0.34 7.61
C ASP A 51 3.55 1.07 7.97
N TRP A 52 4.37 1.16 9.01
CA TRP A 52 5.01 2.40 9.45
C TRP A 52 6.52 2.23 9.63
N PRO A 53 7.34 3.26 9.33
CA PRO A 53 8.74 3.29 9.72
C PRO A 53 8.91 3.08 11.23
N GLU A 54 9.97 2.42 11.68
CA GLU A 54 10.18 2.07 13.10
C GLU A 54 10.08 3.29 14.04
N LYS A 55 10.60 4.46 13.62
CA LYS A 55 10.49 5.70 14.38
C LYS A 55 9.04 6.14 14.70
N ASP A 56 8.03 5.67 13.96
CA ASP A 56 6.61 6.04 14.06
C ASP A 56 5.67 4.89 14.49
N ILE A 57 6.21 3.68 14.67
CA ILE A 57 5.57 2.59 15.42
C ILE A 57 5.94 2.70 16.90
N LEU A 58 5.03 2.26 17.77
CA LEU A 58 5.27 2.08 19.20
C LEU A 58 5.08 0.59 19.50
N CYS A 59 6.14 -0.08 19.92
CA CYS A 59 6.05 -1.38 20.57
C CYS A 59 5.69 -1.15 22.04
N GLN A 60 4.54 -1.64 22.50
CA GLN A 60 4.08 -1.43 23.88
C GLN A 60 3.44 -2.67 24.49
N ASP A 61 3.61 -2.83 25.81
CA ASP A 61 3.05 -3.92 26.60
C ASP A 61 1.52 -3.81 26.71
N LEU A 62 0.85 -4.96 26.71
CA LEU A 62 -0.62 -5.06 26.74
C LEU A 62 -1.20 -4.93 28.16
N THR A 63 -0.97 -3.76 28.77
CA THR A 63 -1.47 -3.39 30.09
C THR A 63 -3.01 -3.45 30.19
N ALA A 64 -3.54 -3.53 31.42
CA ALA A 64 -4.97 -3.40 31.66
C ALA A 64 -5.54 -2.03 31.22
N LYS A 65 -4.70 -0.97 31.21
CA LYS A 65 -5.08 0.35 30.72
C LYS A 65 -5.25 0.36 29.20
N SER A 66 -4.26 -0.11 28.44
CA SER A 66 -4.35 -0.15 26.96
C SER A 66 -5.51 -1.04 26.49
N ILE A 67 -5.77 -2.18 27.16
CA ILE A 67 -6.99 -2.97 26.94
C ILE A 67 -8.27 -2.15 27.17
N LYS A 68 -8.38 -1.40 28.27
CA LYS A 68 -9.56 -0.56 28.56
C LYS A 68 -9.73 0.56 27.53
N ASP A 69 -8.64 1.21 27.14
CA ASP A 69 -8.67 2.32 26.19
C ASP A 69 -9.02 1.83 24.77
N MET A 70 -8.49 0.67 24.34
CA MET A 70 -8.92 -0.01 23.11
C MET A 70 -10.39 -0.42 23.17
N LYS A 71 -10.84 -1.05 24.27
CA LYS A 71 -12.25 -1.47 24.47
C LYS A 71 -13.27 -0.35 24.51
N ARG A 72 -12.85 0.91 24.62
CA ARG A 72 -13.74 2.08 24.53
C ARG A 72 -14.02 2.51 23.08
N CYS A 73 -13.04 2.36 22.19
CA CYS A 73 -13.06 2.97 20.86
C CYS A 73 -12.97 1.99 19.69
N LEU A 74 -12.40 0.80 19.88
CA LEU A 74 -12.35 -0.27 18.89
C LEU A 74 -13.53 -1.24 19.04
N ILE A 75 -14.64 -0.77 19.62
CA ILE A 75 -15.91 -1.52 19.60
C ILE A 75 -16.43 -1.49 18.17
N VAL A 76 -16.62 -2.67 17.58
CA VAL A 76 -17.33 -2.81 16.31
C VAL A 76 -18.75 -2.30 16.46
N ALA A 77 -19.05 -1.17 15.82
CA ALA A 77 -20.41 -0.67 15.69
C ALA A 77 -21.18 -1.52 14.66
N LEU A 78 -21.72 -2.66 15.12
CA LEU A 78 -22.72 -3.44 14.38
C LEU A 78 -23.89 -2.49 14.05
N PRO A 79 -24.22 -2.20 12.77
CA PRO A 79 -24.51 -3.23 11.76
C PRO A 79 -24.05 -2.91 10.31
N PRO A 80 -24.31 -3.81 9.33
CA PRO A 80 -24.60 -5.24 9.48
C PRO A 80 -23.32 -6.08 9.38
N GLU A 81 -23.25 -7.12 10.21
CA GLU A 81 -22.34 -8.28 10.13
C GLU A 81 -21.06 -8.11 9.29
N PHE A 82 -19.96 -7.75 9.96
CA PHE A 82 -18.62 -8.05 9.45
C PHE A 82 -18.56 -9.56 9.13
N PRO A 83 -18.14 -9.99 7.93
CA PRO A 83 -18.18 -11.40 7.58
C PRO A 83 -17.40 -12.26 8.58
N GLU A 84 -17.94 -13.39 9.00
CA GLU A 84 -17.35 -14.20 10.07
C GLU A 84 -15.90 -14.63 9.77
N PHE A 85 -15.55 -14.82 8.49
CA PHE A 85 -14.18 -15.10 8.05
C PHE A 85 -13.22 -13.91 8.25
N ILE A 86 -13.69 -12.67 8.06
CA ILE A 86 -12.92 -11.44 8.36
C ILE A 86 -12.74 -11.31 9.87
N ILE A 87 -13.80 -11.52 10.67
CA ILE A 87 -13.69 -11.49 12.13
C ILE A 87 -12.64 -12.51 12.62
N LYS A 88 -12.62 -13.73 12.04
CA LYS A 88 -11.62 -14.77 12.33
C LYS A 88 -10.20 -14.38 11.92
N GLN A 89 -10.02 -13.62 10.83
CA GLN A 89 -8.70 -13.13 10.40
C GLN A 89 -8.14 -12.03 11.33
N TYR A 90 -9.01 -11.22 11.95
CA TYR A 90 -8.61 -10.12 12.84
C TYR A 90 -8.93 -10.36 14.33
N ASP A 91 -9.08 -11.63 14.75
CA ASP A 91 -9.25 -11.99 16.16
C ASP A 91 -7.90 -12.33 16.83
N ALA A 92 -7.31 -11.34 17.49
CA ALA A 92 -6.10 -11.52 18.30
C ALA A 92 -6.34 -12.25 19.65
N SER A 93 -7.54 -12.79 19.92
CA SER A 93 -7.88 -13.44 21.20
C SER A 93 -7.00 -14.66 21.54
N ALA A 94 -6.37 -15.28 20.53
CA ALA A 94 -5.41 -16.36 20.73
C ALA A 94 -4.10 -15.92 21.41
N MET A 95 -3.71 -14.65 21.29
CA MET A 95 -2.55 -14.08 22.00
C MET A 95 -2.95 -13.57 23.40
N ASP A 96 -4.12 -12.94 23.50
CA ASP A 96 -4.72 -12.53 24.77
C ASP A 96 -6.24 -12.47 24.64
N VAL A 97 -6.96 -13.30 25.43
CA VAL A 97 -8.42 -13.40 25.41
C VAL A 97 -9.14 -12.06 25.61
N ARG A 98 -8.48 -11.08 26.25
CA ARG A 98 -9.01 -9.73 26.44
C ARG A 98 -9.17 -8.96 25.12
N LEU A 99 -8.48 -9.35 24.04
CA LEU A 99 -8.53 -8.71 22.72
C LEU A 99 -9.73 -9.13 21.86
N LYS A 100 -10.50 -10.14 22.29
CA LYS A 100 -11.60 -10.68 21.49
C LYS A 100 -12.60 -9.60 21.05
N GLY A 101 -12.84 -9.53 19.74
CA GLY A 101 -13.80 -8.60 19.12
C GLY A 101 -13.29 -7.17 18.89
N LEU A 102 -11.98 -6.89 19.06
CA LEU A 102 -11.39 -5.56 18.83
C LEU A 102 -10.90 -5.31 17.39
N MET A 103 -11.02 -6.30 16.49
CA MET A 103 -10.60 -6.24 15.09
C MET A 103 -9.16 -5.73 14.94
N LEU A 104 -8.19 -6.57 15.33
CA LEU A 104 -6.77 -6.23 15.33
C LEU A 104 -5.99 -7.17 14.41
N LEU A 105 -5.02 -6.63 13.66
CA LEU A 105 -4.10 -7.44 12.84
C LEU A 105 -3.25 -8.35 13.76
N PRO A 106 -3.39 -9.70 13.69
CA PRO A 106 -2.69 -10.59 14.62
C PRO A 106 -1.17 -10.56 14.45
N LEU A 107 -0.66 -10.31 13.24
CA LEU A 107 0.79 -10.19 12.95
C LEU A 107 1.47 -9.04 13.73
N ALA A 108 0.70 -8.05 14.20
CA ALA A 108 1.18 -6.94 15.01
C ALA A 108 0.89 -7.11 16.53
N VAL A 109 0.49 -8.32 16.95
CA VAL A 109 0.27 -8.73 18.34
C VAL A 109 1.10 -9.97 18.63
N PHE A 110 2.10 -9.86 19.50
CA PHE A 110 3.10 -10.92 19.71
C PHE A 110 3.46 -11.07 21.19
N LYS A 111 4.14 -12.17 21.54
CA LYS A 111 4.54 -12.47 22.92
C LYS A 111 6.07 -12.50 23.02
N GLU A 112 6.60 -11.71 23.94
CA GLU A 112 8.03 -11.49 24.13
C GLU A 112 8.32 -11.46 25.63
N HIS A 113 9.33 -12.20 26.11
CA HIS A 113 9.65 -12.31 27.55
C HIS A 113 8.42 -12.63 28.44
N CYS A 114 7.55 -13.52 27.95
CA CYS A 114 6.23 -13.88 28.51
C CYS A 114 5.16 -12.76 28.55
N VAL A 115 5.48 -11.51 28.22
CA VAL A 115 4.54 -10.40 28.11
C VAL A 115 3.94 -10.35 26.70
N VAL A 116 2.65 -10.02 26.57
CA VAL A 116 2.03 -9.74 25.26
C VAL A 116 2.27 -8.27 24.92
N LYS A 117 2.81 -8.02 23.74
CA LYS A 117 3.11 -6.69 23.19
C LYS A 117 2.34 -6.45 21.89
N VAL A 118 2.18 -5.17 21.54
CA VAL A 118 1.55 -4.74 20.30
C VAL A 118 2.38 -3.68 19.59
N ASN A 119 2.48 -3.77 18.26
CA ASN A 119 2.98 -2.71 17.39
C ASN A 119 1.82 -1.78 17.01
N ILE A 120 1.85 -0.52 17.42
CA ILE A 120 0.81 0.47 17.09
C ILE A 120 1.43 1.77 16.61
N CYS A 121 0.93 2.35 15.51
CA CYS A 121 1.44 3.64 15.05
C CYS A 121 1.02 4.78 15.98
N LYS A 122 1.89 5.80 16.11
CA LYS A 122 1.63 6.98 16.97
C LYS A 122 0.24 7.60 16.73
N ARG A 123 -0.24 7.62 15.47
CA ARG A 123 -1.57 8.15 15.12
C ARG A 123 -2.70 7.37 15.81
N CYS A 124 -2.69 6.05 15.72
CA CYS A 124 -3.72 5.21 16.37
C CYS A 124 -3.60 5.27 17.90
N ASN A 125 -2.39 5.20 18.45
CA ASN A 125 -2.18 5.27 19.90
C ASN A 125 -2.67 6.60 20.49
N ASN A 126 -2.41 7.72 19.80
CA ASN A 126 -2.87 9.04 20.21
C ASN A 126 -4.40 9.19 20.11
N HIS A 127 -5.06 8.56 19.12
CA HIS A 127 -6.52 8.56 19.01
C HIS A 127 -7.17 7.74 20.14
N ILE A 128 -6.70 6.52 20.36
CA ILE A 128 -7.16 5.62 21.43
C ILE A 128 -7.03 6.30 22.79
N SER A 129 -5.93 7.02 23.03
CA SER A 129 -5.65 7.73 24.29
C SER A 129 -6.56 8.95 24.57
N ARG A 130 -7.27 9.49 23.56
CA ARG A 130 -8.05 10.76 23.69
C ARG A 130 -9.44 10.60 24.34
N ASN A 131 -9.70 9.47 25.00
CA ASN A 131 -10.99 9.12 25.62
C ASN A 131 -12.22 9.17 24.69
N VAL A 132 -12.02 9.04 23.37
CA VAL A 132 -13.08 8.98 22.36
C VAL A 132 -13.71 7.58 22.34
N SER A 133 -14.97 7.46 21.91
CA SER A 133 -15.71 6.20 21.74
C SER A 133 -15.73 5.68 20.29
N THR A 134 -15.29 6.46 19.31
CA THR A 134 -15.21 6.05 17.90
C THR A 134 -13.83 5.52 17.55
N PRO A 135 -13.71 4.53 16.64
CA PRO A 135 -12.41 4.02 16.21
C PRO A 135 -11.62 5.08 15.41
N PRO A 136 -10.29 4.94 15.29
CA PRO A 136 -9.50 5.73 14.35
C PRO A 136 -10.04 5.59 12.92
N SER A 137 -10.00 6.65 12.11
CA SER A 137 -10.64 6.69 10.79
C SER A 137 -10.19 5.57 9.84
N ALA A 138 -8.91 5.21 9.87
CA ALA A 138 -8.30 4.14 9.08
C ALA A 138 -8.25 2.78 9.81
N ALA A 139 -8.96 2.60 10.92
CA ALA A 139 -8.90 1.36 11.69
C ALA A 139 -9.68 0.22 11.00
N ILE A 140 -9.23 -1.01 11.23
CA ILE A 140 -9.90 -2.26 10.82
C ILE A 140 -11.31 -2.30 11.44
N ALA A 141 -11.43 -1.94 12.73
CA ALA A 141 -12.70 -1.77 13.45
C ALA A 141 -13.63 -0.67 12.88
N ASN A 142 -13.12 0.23 12.04
CA ASN A 142 -13.90 1.24 11.32
C ASN A 142 -14.25 0.80 9.87
N GLY A 143 -14.15 -0.50 9.56
CA GLY A 143 -14.48 -1.06 8.25
C GLY A 143 -13.33 -1.06 7.23
N ASN A 144 -12.12 -0.61 7.60
CA ASN A 144 -10.94 -0.60 6.70
C ASN A 144 -10.18 -1.94 6.69
N TYR A 145 -10.88 -3.07 6.77
CA TYR A 145 -10.24 -4.38 6.67
C TYR A 145 -9.87 -4.70 5.22
N ILE A 146 -8.68 -5.23 4.98
CA ILE A 146 -8.26 -5.72 3.66
C ILE A 146 -8.67 -7.19 3.49
N GLY A 147 -8.55 -7.96 4.56
CA GLY A 147 -8.63 -9.42 4.55
C GLY A 147 -7.34 -10.06 4.09
N HIS A 148 -7.00 -11.22 4.65
CA HIS A 148 -5.84 -11.99 4.22
C HIS A 148 -6.20 -12.89 3.04
N LEU A 149 -5.29 -12.96 2.05
CA LEU A 149 -5.40 -13.88 0.91
C LEU A 149 -5.63 -15.33 1.42
N PRO A 150 -6.58 -16.09 0.84
CA PRO A 150 -6.73 -17.51 1.16
C PRO A 150 -5.44 -18.28 0.87
N THR A 151 -5.14 -19.30 1.68
CA THR A 151 -3.87 -20.06 1.64
C THR A 151 -3.42 -20.52 0.23
N PRO A 152 -4.30 -20.98 -0.70
CA PRO A 152 -3.90 -21.32 -2.06
C PRO A 152 -3.27 -20.17 -2.88
N PHE A 153 -3.46 -18.92 -2.47
CA PHE A 153 -2.91 -17.72 -3.10
C PHE A 153 -1.76 -17.09 -2.29
N GLN A 154 -1.47 -17.58 -1.08
CA GLN A 154 -0.36 -17.07 -0.25
C GLN A 154 1.02 -17.50 -0.75
N THR A 155 1.09 -18.60 -1.52
CA THR A 155 2.32 -19.10 -2.16
C THR A 155 2.61 -18.46 -3.53
N MET A 156 1.74 -17.55 -3.99
CA MET A 156 1.87 -16.88 -5.28
C MET A 156 2.96 -15.81 -5.18
N THR A 157 4.06 -15.98 -5.91
CA THR A 157 5.19 -15.05 -5.84
C THR A 157 4.84 -13.72 -6.51
N ARG A 158 5.63 -12.66 -6.25
CA ARG A 158 5.50 -11.39 -7.00
C ARG A 158 5.69 -11.57 -8.52
N THR A 159 6.45 -12.60 -8.93
CA THR A 159 6.57 -12.99 -10.35
C THR A 159 5.28 -13.58 -10.87
N ASP A 160 4.60 -14.43 -10.08
CA ASP A 160 3.28 -14.99 -10.43
C ASP A 160 2.18 -13.92 -10.39
N GLU A 161 2.25 -12.98 -9.45
CA GLU A 161 1.38 -11.80 -9.40
C GLU A 161 1.55 -10.94 -10.66
N GLN A 162 2.79 -10.65 -11.06
CA GLN A 162 3.06 -9.93 -12.31
C GLN A 162 2.66 -10.73 -13.55
N ALA A 163 2.90 -12.05 -13.58
CA ALA A 163 2.47 -12.91 -14.67
C ALA A 163 0.94 -12.96 -14.78
N ILE A 164 0.21 -13.11 -13.67
CA ILE A 164 -1.25 -13.07 -13.63
C ILE A 164 -1.76 -11.65 -13.89
N SER A 165 -1.03 -10.58 -13.56
CA SER A 165 -1.39 -9.19 -13.92
C SER A 165 -1.19 -8.89 -15.42
N LEU A 166 -0.20 -9.53 -16.06
CA LEU A 166 0.08 -9.46 -17.51
C LEU A 166 -0.87 -10.35 -18.33
N VAL A 167 -1.17 -11.55 -17.84
CA VAL A 167 -2.20 -12.44 -18.38
C VAL A 167 -3.59 -11.88 -18.10
N LEU A 168 -3.78 -11.10 -17.02
CA LEU A 168 -5.04 -10.42 -16.74
C LEU A 168 -5.33 -9.39 -17.85
N PRO A 169 -6.43 -9.61 -18.59
CA PRO A 169 -6.91 -8.71 -19.63
C PRO A 169 -6.70 -7.20 -19.41
N SER A 170 -6.05 -6.46 -20.33
CA SER A 170 -5.80 -5.01 -20.10
C SER A 170 -5.86 -4.12 -21.37
N VAL A 171 -6.63 -3.02 -21.32
CA VAL A 171 -7.00 -2.09 -22.41
C VAL A 171 -7.26 -0.67 -21.86
N SER A 172 -6.37 0.31 -22.04
CA SER A 172 -6.77 1.72 -21.85
C SER A 172 -7.71 2.17 -22.98
N LEU A 173 -8.77 2.91 -22.64
CA LEU A 173 -9.84 3.35 -23.53
C LEU A 173 -10.25 4.79 -23.17
N SER A 174 -10.07 5.73 -24.10
CA SER A 174 -10.35 7.17 -23.89
C SER A 174 -11.52 7.61 -24.77
N VAL A 175 -12.58 8.12 -24.15
CA VAL A 175 -13.78 8.64 -24.83
C VAL A 175 -13.75 10.16 -24.78
N VAL A 176 -14.01 10.81 -25.91
CA VAL A 176 -14.07 12.27 -26.02
C VAL A 176 -15.45 12.67 -26.52
N THR A 177 -16.11 13.60 -25.82
CA THR A 177 -17.47 14.06 -26.13
C THR A 177 -17.54 15.58 -26.24
N GLY A 178 -18.43 16.07 -27.11
CA GLY A 178 -18.77 17.49 -27.21
C GLY A 178 -19.70 17.88 -26.06
N GLY A 179 -19.22 18.75 -25.18
CA GLY A 179 -20.03 19.40 -24.16
C GLY A 179 -20.87 20.55 -24.74
N LEU A 180 -21.97 20.85 -24.07
CA LEU A 180 -22.69 22.12 -24.25
C LEU A 180 -21.70 23.30 -24.13
N CYS A 181 -21.93 24.34 -24.91
CA CYS A 181 -21.05 25.51 -25.05
C CYS A 181 -19.65 25.21 -25.68
N ARG A 182 -19.57 24.29 -26.65
CA ARG A 182 -18.37 24.01 -27.48
C ARG A 182 -17.12 23.54 -26.71
N THR A 183 -17.27 23.07 -25.47
CA THR A 183 -16.16 22.54 -24.68
C THR A 183 -15.95 21.05 -24.95
N ILE A 184 -14.69 20.60 -24.99
CA ILE A 184 -14.35 19.19 -25.15
C ILE A 184 -14.24 18.54 -23.76
N LYS A 185 -14.86 17.38 -23.56
CA LYS A 185 -14.75 16.57 -22.34
C LYS A 185 -14.12 15.22 -22.67
N SER A 186 -13.16 14.77 -21.86
CA SER A 186 -12.58 13.42 -21.97
C SER A 186 -12.89 12.58 -20.73
N HIS A 187 -13.08 11.28 -20.96
CA HIS A 187 -13.24 10.25 -19.93
C HIS A 187 -12.29 9.10 -20.26
N HIS A 188 -11.59 8.57 -19.26
CA HIS A 188 -10.56 7.54 -19.44
C HIS A 188 -10.90 6.31 -18.60
N TYR A 189 -10.84 5.13 -19.21
CA TYR A 189 -11.16 3.83 -18.63
C TYR A 189 -10.00 2.85 -18.81
N ILE A 190 -9.86 1.88 -17.90
CA ILE A 190 -8.91 0.77 -18.04
C ILE A 190 -9.72 -0.53 -18.09
N VAL A 191 -10.04 -0.94 -19.32
CA VAL A 191 -10.78 -2.14 -19.75
C VAL A 191 -9.81 -3.32 -19.94
N ARG A 192 -10.33 -4.45 -20.46
CA ARG A 192 -9.85 -5.84 -20.44
C ARG A 192 -10.42 -6.56 -21.71
N ASN A 193 -9.77 -7.32 -22.62
CA ASN A 193 -8.40 -7.85 -22.88
C ASN A 193 -7.78 -7.27 -24.18
N ARG A 194 -6.49 -7.57 -24.47
CA ARG A 194 -5.87 -7.54 -25.80
C ARG A 194 -5.51 -8.93 -26.35
N ASP A 195 -4.51 -9.61 -25.80
CA ASP A 195 -3.85 -10.70 -26.54
C ASP A 195 -4.13 -12.11 -25.98
N GLY A 196 -4.23 -13.11 -26.86
CA GLY A 196 -4.54 -14.51 -26.56
C GLY A 196 -5.58 -15.11 -27.52
N PRO A 197 -5.53 -16.43 -27.81
CA PRO A 197 -6.20 -17.04 -28.96
C PRO A 197 -7.73 -16.90 -28.96
N ILE A 198 -8.36 -16.85 -27.77
CA ILE A 198 -9.82 -16.62 -27.63
C ILE A 198 -10.23 -15.23 -28.17
N VAL A 199 -9.38 -14.21 -28.02
CA VAL A 199 -9.65 -12.86 -28.56
C VAL A 199 -9.45 -12.85 -30.08
N GLU A 200 -8.47 -13.60 -30.58
CA GLU A 200 -8.16 -13.67 -32.01
C GLU A 200 -9.25 -14.38 -32.84
N MET A 201 -10.00 -15.28 -32.21
CA MET A 201 -11.14 -16.00 -32.80
C MET A 201 -12.43 -15.17 -32.92
N LEU A 202 -12.51 -13.99 -32.31
CA LEU A 202 -13.70 -13.13 -32.42
C LEU A 202 -13.82 -12.53 -33.83
N PRO A 203 -15.04 -12.45 -34.43
CA PRO A 203 -15.26 -11.80 -35.71
C PRO A 203 -14.74 -10.36 -35.72
N ARG A 204 -14.08 -9.99 -36.82
CA ARG A 204 -13.30 -8.75 -36.95
C ARG A 204 -14.04 -7.72 -37.81
N ASP A 205 -14.14 -6.50 -37.31
CA ASP A 205 -14.77 -5.35 -37.98
C ASP A 205 -13.82 -4.13 -37.99
N LEU A 206 -14.09 -3.17 -38.87
CA LEU A 206 -13.11 -2.52 -39.76
C LEU A 206 -12.23 -1.40 -39.14
N SER A 207 -11.86 -1.45 -37.86
CA SER A 207 -11.10 -0.36 -37.19
C SER A 207 -9.92 -0.78 -36.31
N HIS A 208 -9.17 -1.81 -36.73
CA HIS A 208 -8.15 -2.59 -35.98
C HIS A 208 -7.03 -1.87 -35.18
N ARG A 209 -6.96 -0.53 -35.10
CA ARG A 209 -5.94 0.17 -34.31
C ARG A 209 -6.47 1.21 -33.32
N VAL A 210 -7.73 1.63 -33.41
CA VAL A 210 -8.38 2.53 -32.41
C VAL A 210 -9.87 2.23 -32.31
N ARG A 211 -10.42 2.16 -31.09
CA ARG A 211 -11.87 2.30 -30.85
C ARG A 211 -12.21 3.77 -30.67
N VAL A 212 -12.88 4.37 -31.65
CA VAL A 212 -13.59 5.64 -31.52
C VAL A 212 -14.99 5.45 -32.07
N THR A 213 -16.01 5.69 -31.24
CA THR A 213 -17.42 5.73 -31.68
C THR A 213 -17.88 7.19 -31.58
N MET A 214 -17.99 7.87 -32.73
CA MET A 214 -18.68 9.15 -32.79
C MET A 214 -20.18 8.91 -33.02
N VAL A 215 -21.02 9.64 -32.28
CA VAL A 215 -22.48 9.62 -32.43
C VAL A 215 -22.94 11.02 -32.80
N GLY A 216 -23.59 11.14 -33.95
CA GLY A 216 -24.05 12.39 -34.54
C GLY A 216 -24.71 12.14 -35.90
N SER A 217 -25.41 13.14 -36.44
CA SER A 217 -26.04 13.05 -37.77
C SER A 217 -24.99 12.93 -38.88
N MET A 218 -25.17 11.95 -39.77
CA MET A 218 -24.22 11.64 -40.85
C MET A 218 -24.08 12.77 -41.89
N THR A 219 -22.94 12.78 -42.58
CA THR A 219 -22.70 13.67 -43.73
C THR A 219 -23.28 13.08 -45.03
N PRO A 220 -23.64 13.89 -46.05
CA PRO A 220 -24.31 13.38 -47.26
C PRO A 220 -23.56 12.30 -48.03
N LEU A 221 -22.22 12.30 -47.99
CA LEU A 221 -21.38 11.27 -48.61
C LEU A 221 -21.50 9.89 -47.93
N GLN A 222 -22.00 9.83 -46.70
CA GLN A 222 -22.19 8.59 -45.92
C GLN A 222 -23.61 8.01 -46.08
N THR A 223 -24.49 8.68 -46.84
CA THR A 223 -25.88 8.25 -47.08
C THR A 223 -26.09 7.68 -48.49
N ALA A 224 -25.01 7.42 -49.23
CA ALA A 224 -25.01 7.01 -50.64
C ALA A 224 -24.29 5.67 -50.89
N ALA A 225 -24.19 4.83 -49.85
CA ALA A 225 -23.58 3.50 -49.85
C ALA A 225 -24.45 2.54 -49.01
#